data_AF-A0A7V2XS67-F1
#
_entry.id   AF-A0A7V2XS67-F1
#
_cell.length_a   1.000
_cell.length_b   1.000
_cell.length_c   1.000
_cell.angle_alpha   90.00
_cell.angle_beta   90.00
_cell.angle_gamma   90.00
#
_symmetry.space_group_name_H-M   'P 1'
#
loop_
_entity.id
_entity.type
_entity.pdbx_description
1 polymer ?
#
loop_
_entity_poly.entity_id
_entity_poly.type
_entity_poly.pdbx_seq_one_letter_code
_entity_poly.pdbx_strand_id
1 'polypeptide(L)'
;MVGMRRLVLGAVLALGAAAGAVAQDGPPPPPPPPDGGPPPWAGGGRGGDRGGPGGMIGRWIGGSIEEMQKELGITDEQKTKIEEIASKTGETIRAKFDEARSTGNWQNLRGEIEKLGNEALEKVKGTLTPEQQEKFAKMQAERRSRWSSFGGRGGDRGRGGSPEERVKRVMDALKIEKADEADAVKALVAKVVELQEKVRGNEREARDKAGELLKNEDMADDALEERLRGFRAEHKKLEELLLGAQDELRKVVTARQEIVLFQQGIVR
;
A
#
# COMPACT_ATOMS: atom_id res chain seq x y z
N MET A 1 5.16 -55.51 -48.11
CA MET A 1 4.86 -55.88 -49.50
C MET A 1 3.53 -55.21 -49.86
N VAL A 2 3.57 -54.26 -50.82
CA VAL A 2 2.45 -53.76 -51.67
C VAL A 2 1.21 -53.23 -50.90
N GLY A 3 0.81 -51.95 -50.93
CA GLY A 3 0.79 -50.99 -52.03
C GLY A 3 -0.58 -50.98 -52.71
N MET A 4 -1.45 -49.99 -52.44
CA MET A 4 -2.55 -49.49 -53.30
C MET A 4 -3.17 -48.30 -52.53
N ARG A 5 -3.02 -47.01 -52.83
CA ARG A 5 -2.95 -46.17 -54.05
C ARG A 5 -4.24 -46.14 -54.88
N ARG A 6 -4.78 -44.91 -54.97
CA ARG A 6 -5.62 -44.29 -56.03
C ARG A 6 -7.14 -44.49 -55.86
N LEU A 7 -8.06 -43.57 -56.16
CA LEU A 7 -8.14 -42.29 -56.93
C LEU A 7 -9.29 -41.44 -56.31
N VAL A 8 -9.16 -40.13 -56.14
CA VAL A 8 -9.65 -39.04 -57.03
C VAL A 8 -11.12 -39.15 -57.48
N LEU A 9 -11.93 -38.17 -57.09
CA LEU A 9 -12.94 -37.38 -57.84
C LEU A 9 -13.70 -36.57 -56.76
N GLY A 10 -13.96 -35.27 -56.85
CA GLY A 10 -14.44 -34.51 -57.99
C GLY A 10 -15.76 -33.84 -57.56
N ALA A 11 -15.65 -32.57 -57.15
CA ALA A 11 -16.65 -31.50 -56.94
C ALA A 11 -18.16 -31.79 -57.12
N VAL A 12 -18.99 -31.29 -56.19
CA VAL A 12 -20.23 -30.53 -56.50
C VAL A 12 -20.54 -29.52 -55.38
N LEU A 13 -20.68 -28.25 -55.79
CA LEU A 13 -21.26 -27.11 -55.06
C LEU A 13 -22.79 -27.28 -54.97
N ALA A 14 -23.39 -27.02 -53.80
CA ALA A 14 -24.77 -26.56 -53.72
C ALA A 14 -25.03 -25.77 -52.44
N LEU A 15 -25.51 -24.54 -52.63
CA LEU A 15 -26.06 -23.63 -51.63
C LEU A 15 -27.33 -24.18 -50.98
N GLY A 16 -27.57 -23.79 -49.72
CA GLY A 16 -28.87 -23.20 -49.36
C GLY A 16 -29.71 -23.89 -48.28
N ALA A 17 -30.02 -23.08 -47.25
CA ALA A 17 -31.27 -23.00 -46.49
C ALA A 17 -31.58 -24.02 -45.37
N ALA A 18 -31.38 -23.53 -44.15
CA ALA A 18 -32.41 -23.29 -43.12
C ALA A 18 -33.14 -24.46 -42.40
N ALA A 19 -33.02 -24.37 -41.08
CA ALA A 19 -34.04 -24.58 -40.04
C ALA A 19 -34.44 -26.02 -39.66
N GLY A 20 -34.27 -26.32 -38.37
CA GLY A 20 -34.87 -27.48 -37.72
C GLY A 20 -34.16 -27.87 -36.42
N ALA A 21 -34.14 -26.98 -35.44
CA ALA A 21 -33.71 -27.31 -34.08
C ALA A 21 -34.76 -28.19 -33.40
N VAL A 22 -34.33 -29.32 -32.84
CA VAL A 22 -35.05 -30.04 -31.78
C VAL A 22 -34.22 -29.94 -30.51
N ALA A 23 -34.82 -29.31 -29.49
CA ALA A 23 -34.24 -29.04 -28.19
C ALA A 23 -34.21 -30.32 -27.33
N GLN A 24 -33.09 -30.54 -26.62
CA GLN A 24 -33.06 -31.34 -25.41
C GLN A 24 -32.87 -30.39 -24.23
N ASP A 25 -33.84 -30.40 -23.32
CA ASP A 25 -33.92 -29.58 -22.11
C ASP A 25 -32.86 -30.02 -21.08
N GLY A 26 -31.71 -29.35 -21.09
CA GLY A 26 -30.83 -29.26 -19.93
C GLY A 26 -31.16 -28.00 -19.12
N PRO A 27 -30.90 -27.98 -17.79
CA PRO A 27 -31.09 -26.76 -17.00
C PRO A 27 -30.23 -25.63 -17.59
N PRO A 28 -30.76 -24.38 -17.63
CA PRO A 28 -30.07 -23.28 -18.29
C PRO A 28 -28.70 -23.02 -17.64
N PRO A 29 -27.66 -22.71 -18.43
CA PRO A 29 -26.39 -22.27 -17.86
C PRO A 29 -26.62 -21.03 -17.00
N PRO A 30 -25.89 -20.88 -15.88
CA PRO A 30 -26.02 -19.69 -15.04
C PRO A 30 -25.74 -18.43 -15.87
N PRO A 31 -26.42 -17.31 -15.58
CA PRO A 31 -26.21 -16.07 -16.31
C PRO A 31 -24.73 -15.68 -16.24
N PRO A 32 -24.17 -15.08 -17.32
CA PRO A 32 -22.84 -14.51 -17.24
C PRO A 32 -22.80 -13.49 -16.08
N PRO A 33 -21.69 -13.42 -15.32
CA PRO A 33 -21.58 -12.43 -14.27
C PRO A 33 -21.86 -11.04 -14.86
N PRO A 34 -22.60 -10.17 -14.15
CA PRO A 34 -22.91 -8.83 -14.65
C PRO A 34 -21.62 -8.12 -15.02
N ASP A 35 -21.66 -7.32 -16.10
CA ASP A 35 -20.59 -6.44 -16.58
C ASP A 35 -20.15 -5.46 -15.47
N GLY A 36 -19.46 -6.00 -14.48
CA GLY A 36 -18.80 -5.30 -13.41
C GLY A 36 -17.49 -4.82 -13.98
N GLY A 37 -17.50 -3.57 -14.44
CA GLY A 37 -16.28 -2.84 -14.70
C GLY A 37 -15.28 -3.03 -13.55
N PRO A 38 -13.98 -2.97 -13.85
CA PRO A 38 -12.95 -3.24 -12.87
C PRO A 38 -13.22 -2.50 -11.55
N PRO A 39 -13.02 -3.14 -10.40
CA PRO A 39 -13.20 -2.50 -9.10
C PRO A 39 -12.36 -1.21 -9.01
N PRO A 40 -12.67 -0.23 -8.13
CA PRO A 40 -12.10 1.13 -8.19
C PRO A 40 -10.58 1.21 -7.96
N TRP A 41 -9.91 0.08 -7.68
CA TRP A 41 -8.45 -0.03 -7.66
C TRP A 41 -7.84 -0.44 -9.00
N ALA A 42 -8.65 -0.88 -9.96
CA ALA A 42 -8.26 -1.20 -11.33
C ALA A 42 -8.57 -0.02 -12.27
N GLY A 43 -8.21 1.18 -11.81
CA GLY A 43 -8.03 2.35 -12.67
C GLY A 43 -6.81 2.14 -13.55
N GLY A 44 -7.05 1.96 -14.85
CA GLY A 44 -6.01 1.95 -15.87
C GLY A 44 -5.22 3.26 -15.85
N GLY A 45 -3.96 3.16 -15.44
CA GLY A 45 -2.92 4.15 -15.69
C GLY A 45 -1.73 3.42 -16.29
N ARG A 46 -1.27 3.87 -17.46
CA ARG A 46 0.01 3.48 -18.07
C ARG A 46 1.12 3.38 -17.00
N GLY A 47 1.73 2.20 -16.85
CA GLY A 47 2.94 1.99 -16.06
C GLY A 47 2.85 0.73 -15.20
N GLY A 48 3.51 -0.35 -15.62
CA GLY A 48 3.51 -1.68 -15.00
C GLY A 48 4.13 -1.81 -13.61
N ASP A 49 4.22 -0.72 -12.83
CA ASP A 49 5.11 -0.62 -11.66
C ASP A 49 4.40 -0.30 -10.34
N ARG A 50 3.07 -0.30 -10.28
CA ARG A 50 2.34 0.05 -9.05
C ARG A 50 1.23 -0.93 -8.71
N GLY A 51 1.62 -2.04 -8.10
CA GLY A 51 0.73 -2.79 -7.19
C GLY A 51 0.71 -4.31 -7.35
N GLY A 52 1.29 -4.85 -8.42
CA GLY A 52 1.42 -6.31 -8.61
C GLY A 52 2.64 -6.91 -7.90
N PRO A 53 2.66 -8.23 -7.66
CA PRO A 53 3.84 -8.94 -7.13
C PRO A 53 5.14 -8.64 -7.90
N GLY A 54 5.06 -8.43 -9.22
CA GLY A 54 6.21 -8.04 -10.05
C GLY A 54 6.78 -6.65 -9.74
N GLY A 55 5.93 -5.67 -9.40
CA GLY A 55 6.37 -4.34 -8.98
C GLY A 55 6.95 -4.32 -7.56
N MET A 56 6.62 -5.32 -6.74
CA MET A 56 7.27 -5.54 -5.45
C MET A 56 8.69 -6.10 -5.63
N ILE A 57 8.88 -7.03 -6.56
CA ILE A 57 10.22 -7.60 -6.87
C ILE A 57 11.12 -6.55 -7.48
N GLY A 58 10.63 -5.75 -8.44
CA GLY A 58 11.40 -4.64 -9.01
C GLY A 58 11.95 -3.73 -7.91
N ARG A 59 11.10 -3.32 -6.96
CA ARG A 59 11.56 -2.53 -5.80
C ARG A 59 12.57 -3.27 -4.91
N TRP A 60 12.47 -4.59 -4.79
CA TRP A 60 13.38 -5.42 -3.98
C TRP A 60 14.78 -5.52 -4.62
N ILE A 61 14.82 -5.77 -5.93
CA ILE A 61 16.07 -5.91 -6.70
C ILE A 61 16.71 -4.57 -7.06
N GLY A 62 16.21 -3.46 -6.55
CA GLY A 62 16.81 -2.15 -6.81
C GLY A 62 16.25 -1.46 -8.05
N GLY A 63 14.94 -1.51 -8.27
CA GLY A 63 14.19 -0.71 -9.24
C GLY A 63 13.66 -1.47 -10.45
N SER A 64 13.14 -0.71 -11.40
CA SER A 64 12.82 -1.25 -12.72
C SER A 64 14.10 -1.64 -13.46
N ILE A 65 13.99 -2.59 -14.38
CA ILE A 65 15.12 -3.08 -15.17
C ILE A 65 15.63 -1.97 -16.10
N GLU A 66 14.74 -1.08 -16.55
CA GLU A 66 15.06 0.12 -17.31
C GLU A 66 15.90 1.12 -16.50
N GLU A 67 15.61 1.29 -15.20
CA GLU A 67 16.45 2.10 -14.31
C GLU A 67 17.82 1.47 -14.12
N MET A 68 17.89 0.15 -13.92
CA MET A 68 19.18 -0.56 -13.84
C MET A 68 19.99 -0.42 -15.12
N GLN A 69 19.35 -0.48 -16.30
CA GLN A 69 20.01 -0.28 -17.58
C GLN A 69 20.58 1.13 -17.72
N LYS A 70 19.83 2.15 -17.31
CA LYS A 70 20.29 3.55 -17.36
C LYS A 70 21.40 3.85 -16.35
N GLU A 71 21.28 3.34 -15.12
CA GLU A 71 22.20 3.68 -14.03
C GLU A 71 23.47 2.82 -14.01
N LEU A 72 23.36 1.54 -14.38
CA LEU A 72 24.47 0.57 -14.33
C LEU A 72 25.06 0.27 -15.71
N GLY A 73 24.37 0.65 -16.79
CA GLY A 73 24.79 0.31 -18.15
C GLY A 73 24.83 -1.20 -18.39
N ILE A 74 23.84 -1.94 -17.88
CA ILE A 74 23.75 -3.39 -18.12
C ILE A 74 23.58 -3.67 -19.61
N THR A 75 24.19 -4.75 -20.10
CA THR A 75 24.05 -5.19 -21.50
C THR A 75 22.67 -5.80 -21.73
N ASP A 76 22.25 -5.93 -22.99
CA ASP A 76 20.98 -6.58 -23.34
C ASP A 76 20.93 -8.05 -22.91
N GLU A 77 22.08 -8.74 -22.89
CA GLU A 77 22.19 -10.11 -22.37
C GLU A 77 21.99 -10.16 -20.85
N GLN A 78 22.57 -9.21 -20.10
CA GLN A 78 22.37 -9.09 -18.65
C GLN A 78 20.92 -8.74 -18.33
N LYS A 79 20.35 -7.82 -19.11
CA LYS A 79 18.94 -7.43 -19.02
C LYS A 79 18.01 -8.63 -19.16
N THR A 80 18.20 -9.43 -20.21
CA THR A 80 17.39 -10.64 -20.47
C THR A 80 17.46 -11.62 -19.30
N LYS A 81 18.66 -11.84 -18.74
CA LYS A 81 18.84 -12.72 -17.57
C LYS A 81 18.15 -12.17 -16.32
N ILE A 82 18.21 -10.86 -16.09
CA ILE A 82 17.56 -10.20 -14.95
C ILE A 82 16.03 -10.26 -15.11
N GLU A 83 15.50 -10.07 -16.32
CA GLU A 83 14.07 -10.22 -16.62
C GLU A 83 13.59 -11.66 -16.33
N GLU A 84 14.36 -12.67 -16.73
CA GLU A 84 14.04 -14.07 -16.46
C GLU A 84 14.04 -14.37 -14.95
N ILE A 85 15.02 -13.86 -14.20
CA ILE A 85 15.08 -13.99 -12.74
C ILE A 85 13.86 -13.31 -12.10
N ALA A 86 13.55 -12.08 -12.51
CA ALA A 86 12.43 -11.32 -11.95
C ALA A 86 11.08 -11.98 -12.25
N SER A 87 10.88 -12.49 -13.47
CA SER A 87 9.64 -13.19 -13.86
C SER A 87 9.43 -14.46 -13.03
N LYS A 88 10.44 -15.33 -12.94
CA LYS A 88 10.36 -16.58 -12.17
C LYS A 88 10.10 -16.33 -10.68
N THR A 89 10.76 -15.34 -10.10
CA THR A 89 10.50 -14.94 -8.71
C THR A 89 9.09 -14.38 -8.57
N GLY A 90 8.60 -13.63 -9.56
CA GLY A 90 7.24 -13.06 -9.61
C GLY A 90 6.16 -14.11 -9.58
N GLU A 91 6.29 -15.12 -10.43
CA GLU A 91 5.39 -16.27 -10.47
C GLU A 91 5.39 -17.04 -9.16
N THR A 92 6.57 -17.26 -8.58
CA THR A 92 6.72 -17.98 -7.30
C THR A 92 6.06 -17.21 -6.15
N ILE A 93 6.30 -15.90 -6.05
CA ILE A 93 5.68 -15.05 -5.04
C ILE A 93 4.16 -15.03 -5.24
N ARG A 94 3.67 -14.94 -6.48
CA ARG A 94 2.23 -14.98 -6.77
C ARG A 94 1.59 -16.29 -6.30
N ALA A 95 2.22 -17.43 -6.61
CA ALA A 95 1.75 -18.73 -6.14
C ALA A 95 1.70 -18.80 -4.61
N LYS A 96 2.71 -18.25 -3.92
CA LYS A 96 2.73 -18.16 -2.45
C LYS A 96 1.63 -17.28 -1.87
N PHE A 97 1.30 -16.17 -2.52
CA PHE A 97 0.16 -15.35 -2.13
C PHE A 97 -1.17 -16.08 -2.32
N ASP A 98 -1.33 -16.83 -3.41
CA ASP A 98 -2.55 -17.60 -3.68
C ASP A 98 -2.70 -18.77 -2.71
N GLU A 99 -1.60 -19.44 -2.35
CA GLU A 99 -1.53 -20.46 -1.30
C GLU A 99 -1.91 -19.87 0.07
N ALA A 100 -1.34 -18.73 0.45
CA ALA A 100 -1.63 -18.07 1.72
C ALA A 100 -3.08 -17.58 1.81
N ARG A 101 -3.68 -17.10 0.70
CA ARG A 101 -5.11 -16.76 0.64
C ARG A 101 -6.00 -17.97 0.88
N SER A 102 -5.62 -19.12 0.35
CA SER A 102 -6.40 -20.36 0.44
C SER A 102 -6.29 -21.04 1.81
N THR A 103 -5.12 -20.93 2.45
CA THR A 103 -4.80 -21.61 3.72
C THR A 103 -4.87 -20.70 4.95
N GLY A 104 -4.95 -19.38 4.77
CA GLY A 104 -4.89 -18.40 5.84
C GLY A 104 -3.49 -18.20 6.45
N ASN A 105 -2.44 -18.82 5.90
CA ASN A 105 -1.08 -18.78 6.45
C ASN A 105 -0.32 -17.48 6.09
N TRP A 106 -0.80 -16.36 6.60
CA TRP A 106 -0.17 -15.05 6.39
C TRP A 106 1.11 -14.84 7.20
N GLN A 107 1.27 -15.60 8.28
CA GLN A 107 2.38 -15.40 9.22
C GLN A 107 3.72 -15.86 8.64
N ASN A 108 3.74 -16.97 7.91
CA ASN A 108 4.95 -17.49 7.28
C ASN A 108 5.27 -16.81 5.94
N LEU A 109 4.25 -16.27 5.28
CA LEU A 109 4.37 -15.67 3.94
C LEU A 109 5.44 -14.57 3.89
N ARG A 110 5.53 -13.74 4.94
CA ARG A 110 6.50 -12.64 4.96
C ARG A 110 7.94 -13.14 4.90
N GLY A 111 8.29 -14.16 5.70
CA GLY A 111 9.65 -14.71 5.73
C GLY A 111 9.99 -15.45 4.43
N GLU A 112 9.02 -16.15 3.83
CA GLU A 112 9.22 -16.83 2.55
C GLU A 112 9.44 -15.84 1.40
N ILE A 113 8.65 -14.76 1.34
CA ILE A 113 8.83 -13.69 0.36
C ILE A 113 10.20 -13.03 0.53
N GLU A 114 10.62 -12.77 1.76
CA GLU A 114 11.93 -12.16 2.03
C GLU A 114 13.08 -13.04 1.56
N LYS A 115 12.99 -14.35 1.82
CA LYS A 115 13.97 -15.31 1.35
C LYS A 115 14.04 -15.34 -0.19
N LEU A 116 12.89 -15.43 -0.87
CA LEU A 116 12.81 -15.42 -2.34
C LEU A 116 13.37 -14.12 -2.93
N GLY A 117 13.07 -12.98 -2.32
CA GLY A 117 13.61 -11.69 -2.73
C GLY A 117 15.13 -11.61 -2.60
N ASN A 118 15.70 -12.12 -1.49
CA ASN A 118 17.14 -12.17 -1.27
C ASN A 118 17.84 -13.13 -2.23
N GLU A 119 17.26 -14.31 -2.49
CA GLU A 119 17.79 -15.25 -3.48
C GLU A 119 17.80 -14.66 -4.90
N ALA A 120 16.74 -13.94 -5.28
CA ALA A 120 16.68 -13.24 -6.56
C ALA A 120 17.74 -12.14 -6.64
N LEU A 121 17.93 -11.37 -5.58
CA LEU A 121 18.95 -10.32 -5.50
C LEU A 121 20.36 -10.87 -5.70
N GLU A 122 20.70 -11.99 -5.06
CA GLU A 122 22.01 -12.63 -5.21
C GLU A 122 22.23 -13.15 -6.64
N LYS A 123 21.20 -13.74 -7.26
CA LYS A 123 21.26 -14.14 -8.68
C LYS A 123 21.49 -12.93 -9.59
N VAL A 124 20.80 -11.81 -9.36
CA VAL A 124 20.99 -10.57 -10.11
C VAL A 124 22.42 -10.04 -9.96
N LYS A 125 22.94 -9.96 -8.73
CA LYS A 125 24.35 -9.54 -8.51
C LYS A 125 25.33 -10.43 -9.27
N GLY A 126 25.10 -11.74 -9.30
CA GLY A 126 25.91 -12.70 -10.05
C GLY A 126 25.93 -12.47 -11.57
N THR A 127 24.95 -11.75 -12.13
CA THR A 127 24.94 -11.35 -13.55
C THR A 127 25.69 -10.06 -13.83
N LEU A 128 25.99 -9.25 -12.81
CA LEU A 128 26.64 -7.96 -12.92
C LEU A 128 28.16 -8.09 -12.88
N THR A 129 28.86 -7.19 -13.58
CA THR A 129 30.33 -7.06 -13.45
C THR A 129 30.71 -6.48 -12.08
N PRO A 130 31.97 -6.64 -11.62
CA PRO A 130 32.40 -6.07 -10.34
C PRO A 130 32.14 -4.56 -10.21
N GLU A 131 32.38 -3.80 -11.28
CA GLU A 131 32.13 -2.36 -11.33
C GLU A 131 30.63 -2.01 -11.26
N GLN A 132 29.77 -2.84 -11.88
CA GLN A 132 28.31 -2.68 -11.82
C GLN A 132 27.77 -3.05 -10.44
N GLN A 133 28.35 -4.05 -9.77
CA GLN A 133 27.96 -4.45 -8.42
C GLN A 133 28.20 -3.34 -7.40
N GLU A 134 29.32 -2.61 -7.52
CA GLU A 134 29.61 -1.47 -6.63
C GLU A 134 28.59 -0.34 -6.81
N LYS A 135 28.30 0.03 -8.07
CA LYS A 135 27.25 1.02 -8.38
C LYS A 135 25.88 0.56 -7.89
N PHE A 136 25.56 -0.71 -8.06
CA PHE A 136 24.32 -1.31 -7.61
C PHE A 136 24.18 -1.29 -6.09
N ALA A 137 25.26 -1.58 -5.35
CA ALA A 137 25.28 -1.50 -3.88
C ALA A 137 25.05 -0.07 -3.41
N LYS A 138 25.67 0.93 -4.07
CA LYS A 138 25.47 2.35 -3.77
C LYS A 138 24.04 2.80 -4.03
N MET A 139 23.47 2.41 -5.17
CA MET A 139 22.07 2.67 -5.53
C MET A 139 21.12 2.06 -4.50
N GLN A 140 21.37 0.82 -4.06
CA GLN A 140 20.57 0.17 -3.02
C GLN A 140 20.70 0.86 -1.66
N ALA A 141 21.89 1.28 -1.27
CA ALA A 141 22.11 2.02 -0.04
C ALA A 141 21.41 3.39 -0.05
N GLU A 142 21.47 4.12 -1.16
CA GLU A 142 20.79 5.40 -1.33
C GLU A 142 19.27 5.24 -1.30
N ARG A 143 18.74 4.22 -1.97
CA ARG A 143 17.30 3.94 -1.94
C ARG A 143 16.82 3.47 -0.57
N ARG A 144 17.61 2.66 0.13
CA ARG A 144 17.35 2.30 1.53
C ARG A 144 17.39 3.54 2.42
N SER A 145 18.33 4.45 2.20
CA SER A 145 18.41 5.71 2.95
C SER A 145 17.20 6.60 2.68
N ARG A 146 16.83 6.81 1.41
CA ARG A 146 15.61 7.53 1.01
C ARG A 146 14.35 6.89 1.57
N TRP A 147 14.27 5.56 1.55
CA TRP A 147 13.16 4.81 2.14
C TRP A 147 13.19 4.85 3.67
N SER A 148 14.35 4.91 4.31
CA SER A 148 14.47 5.12 5.76
C SER A 148 13.99 6.53 6.14
N SER A 149 14.39 7.53 5.36
CA SER A 149 13.90 8.91 5.47
C SER A 149 12.40 9.03 5.17
N PHE A 150 11.81 8.13 4.38
CA PHE A 150 10.37 8.06 4.09
C PHE A 150 9.61 6.96 4.85
N GLY A 151 10.26 6.16 5.68
CA GLY A 151 9.76 4.83 6.07
C GLY A 151 10.15 4.35 7.45
N GLY A 152 10.72 5.21 8.30
CA GLY A 152 10.86 4.99 9.74
C GLY A 152 9.60 5.26 10.58
N ARG A 153 8.42 5.42 9.98
CA ARG A 153 7.13 5.59 10.69
C ARG A 153 6.02 4.79 10.00
N GLY A 154 6.06 3.48 10.19
CA GLY A 154 4.89 2.63 9.98
C GLY A 154 3.80 3.03 10.96
N GLY A 155 2.89 3.91 10.53
CA GLY A 155 1.70 4.25 11.30
C GLY A 155 1.24 5.69 11.19
N ASP A 156 1.12 6.27 9.99
CA ASP A 156 0.25 7.44 9.75
C ASP A 156 0.08 7.76 8.24
N ARG A 157 -0.02 6.73 7.39
CA ARG A 157 -0.45 6.93 6.00
C ARG A 157 -1.95 7.16 5.97
N GLY A 158 -2.36 8.35 6.41
CA GLY A 158 -3.76 8.72 6.47
C GLY A 158 -4.07 10.21 6.44
N ARG A 159 -3.12 11.13 6.65
CA ARG A 159 -3.28 12.58 6.36
C ARG A 159 -2.00 13.39 6.64
N GLY A 160 -0.85 12.90 6.16
CA GLY A 160 0.47 13.48 6.44
C GLY A 160 0.62 14.92 5.96
N GLY A 161 1.06 15.78 6.88
CA GLY A 161 1.49 17.16 6.70
C GLY A 161 1.85 17.75 8.07
N SER A 162 2.68 18.79 8.12
CA SER A 162 2.96 19.51 9.36
C SER A 162 1.66 20.05 9.99
N PRO A 163 1.63 20.39 11.30
CA PRO A 163 0.47 21.03 11.91
C PRO A 163 -0.05 22.23 11.09
N GLU A 164 0.85 23.04 10.57
CA GLU A 164 0.55 24.21 9.74
C GLU A 164 -0.09 23.81 8.40
N GLU A 165 0.43 22.77 7.74
CA GLU A 165 -0.13 22.25 6.50
C GLU A 165 -1.52 21.64 6.72
N ARG A 166 -1.75 21.00 7.88
CA ARG A 166 -3.05 20.48 8.27
C ARG A 166 -4.05 21.62 8.49
N VAL A 167 -3.65 22.66 9.23
CA VAL A 167 -4.48 23.86 9.43
C VAL A 167 -4.81 24.52 8.10
N LYS A 168 -3.80 24.73 7.24
CA LYS A 168 -4.00 25.32 5.90
C LYS A 168 -5.03 24.53 5.09
N ARG A 169 -4.86 23.21 5.00
CA ARG A 169 -5.77 22.32 4.26
C ARG A 169 -7.22 22.38 4.77
N VAL A 170 -7.38 22.47 6.09
CA VAL A 170 -8.71 22.63 6.71
C VAL A 170 -9.31 23.97 6.34
N MET A 171 -8.55 25.07 6.47
CA MET A 171 -9.04 26.40 6.12
C MET A 171 -9.41 26.51 4.63
N ASP A 172 -8.59 25.95 3.74
CA ASP A 172 -8.87 25.89 2.30
C ASP A 172 -10.17 25.12 1.99
N ALA A 173 -10.49 24.09 2.78
CA ALA A 173 -11.71 23.30 2.63
C ALA A 173 -12.96 23.99 3.19
N LEU A 174 -12.82 24.81 4.23
CA LEU A 174 -13.94 25.48 4.90
C LEU A 174 -14.54 26.64 4.08
N LYS A 175 -13.75 27.22 3.16
CA LYS A 175 -14.19 28.29 2.25
C LYS A 175 -14.93 29.43 2.97
N ILE A 176 -14.34 29.94 4.05
CA ILE A 176 -14.90 31.05 4.84
C ILE A 176 -14.63 32.35 4.11
N GLU A 177 -15.68 33.09 3.75
CA GLU A 177 -15.55 34.33 2.95
C GLU A 177 -15.23 35.56 3.81
N LYS A 178 -15.72 35.60 5.05
CA LYS A 178 -15.47 36.72 5.97
C LYS A 178 -14.13 36.53 6.67
N ALA A 179 -13.26 37.53 6.54
CA ALA A 179 -11.90 37.49 7.09
C ALA A 179 -11.88 37.30 8.62
N ASP A 180 -12.69 38.06 9.36
CA ASP A 180 -12.72 38.00 10.83
C ASP A 180 -13.18 36.63 11.35
N GLU A 181 -14.16 36.02 10.69
CA GLU A 181 -14.63 34.66 11.00
C GLU A 181 -13.54 33.62 10.65
N ALA A 182 -12.84 33.81 9.53
CA ALA A 182 -11.79 32.90 9.09
C ALA A 182 -10.59 32.88 10.07
N ASP A 183 -10.19 34.03 10.62
CA ASP A 183 -9.09 34.11 11.57
C ASP A 183 -9.44 33.46 12.92
N ALA A 184 -10.64 33.70 13.44
CA ALA A 184 -11.13 33.06 14.66
C ALA A 184 -11.20 31.53 14.51
N VAL A 185 -11.75 31.05 13.39
CA VAL A 185 -11.83 29.61 13.10
C VAL A 185 -10.44 29.01 12.90
N LYS A 186 -9.52 29.70 12.23
CA LYS A 186 -8.14 29.25 12.03
C LYS A 186 -7.40 29.06 13.35
N ALA A 187 -7.55 29.99 14.30
CA ALA A 187 -6.95 29.88 15.63
C ALA A 187 -7.46 28.65 16.39
N LEU A 188 -8.78 28.40 16.35
CA LEU A 188 -9.38 27.23 16.99
C LEU A 188 -8.99 25.91 16.30
N VAL A 189 -8.96 25.88 14.97
CA VAL A 189 -8.47 24.72 14.20
C VAL A 189 -7.01 24.43 14.56
N ALA A 190 -6.16 25.45 14.66
CA ALA A 190 -4.76 25.29 15.07
C ALA A 190 -4.64 24.70 16.48
N LYS A 191 -5.42 25.21 17.44
CA LYS A 191 -5.49 24.68 18.82
C LYS A 191 -5.90 23.21 18.85
N VAL A 192 -6.92 22.83 18.08
CA VAL A 192 -7.37 21.43 17.97
C VAL A 192 -6.28 20.55 17.35
N VAL A 193 -5.63 21.01 16.27
CA VAL A 193 -4.54 20.27 15.62
C VAL A 193 -3.35 20.06 16.57
N GLU A 194 -2.97 21.09 17.33
CA GLU A 194 -1.89 21.01 18.32
C GLU A 194 -2.24 20.00 19.43
N LEU A 195 -3.47 20.04 19.96
CA LEU A 195 -3.92 19.10 20.98
C LEU A 195 -3.96 17.66 20.46
N GLN A 196 -4.38 17.44 19.22
CA GLN A 196 -4.31 16.12 18.58
C GLN A 196 -2.87 15.59 18.49
N GLU A 197 -1.90 16.46 18.18
CA GLU A 197 -0.48 16.07 18.18
C GLU A 197 0.04 15.78 19.58
N LYS A 198 -0.39 16.52 20.60
CA LYS A 198 -0.05 16.23 22.00
C LYS A 198 -0.61 14.88 22.46
N VAL A 199 -1.87 14.57 22.15
CA VAL A 199 -2.46 13.26 22.46
C VAL A 199 -1.65 12.14 21.81
N ARG A 200 -1.38 12.23 20.50
CA ARG A 200 -0.56 11.24 19.76
C ARG A 200 0.88 11.15 20.28
N GLY A 201 1.45 12.28 20.66
CA GLY A 201 2.79 12.37 21.25
C GLY A 201 2.84 11.61 22.58
N ASN A 202 1.90 11.90 23.46
CA ASN A 202 1.75 11.25 24.76
C ASN A 202 1.52 9.74 24.62
N GLU A 203 0.68 9.29 23.68
CA GLU A 203 0.47 7.84 23.43
C GLU A 203 1.76 7.14 22.99
N ARG A 204 2.53 7.77 22.10
CA ARG A 204 3.82 7.23 21.64
C ARG A 204 4.82 7.16 22.79
N GLU A 205 4.97 8.25 23.53
CA GLU A 205 5.88 8.31 24.67
C GLU A 205 5.49 7.33 25.77
N ALA A 206 4.20 7.21 26.10
CA ALA A 206 3.70 6.24 27.06
C ALA A 206 3.96 4.79 26.60
N ARG A 207 3.81 4.51 25.31
CA ARG A 207 4.12 3.19 24.74
C ARG A 207 5.61 2.87 24.80
N ASP A 208 6.46 3.83 24.45
CA ASP A 208 7.91 3.66 24.48
C ASP A 208 8.39 3.42 25.92
N LYS A 209 7.93 4.26 26.86
CA LYS A 209 8.19 4.10 28.29
C LYS A 209 7.65 2.77 28.81
N ALA A 210 6.44 2.36 28.44
CA ALA A 210 5.91 1.05 28.84
C ALA A 210 6.77 -0.11 28.30
N GLY A 211 7.28 0.01 27.07
CA GLY A 211 8.23 -0.95 26.50
C GLY A 211 9.57 -1.00 27.24
N GLU A 212 10.03 0.13 27.79
CA GLU A 212 11.21 0.17 28.68
C GLU A 212 10.92 -0.45 30.05
N LEU A 213 9.75 -0.17 30.64
CA LEU A 213 9.36 -0.75 31.92
C LEU A 213 9.31 -2.29 31.85
N LEU A 214 8.82 -2.85 30.74
CA LEU A 214 8.78 -4.30 30.52
C LEU A 214 10.15 -4.97 30.41
N LYS A 215 11.23 -4.21 30.17
CA LYS A 215 12.60 -4.76 30.16
C LYS A 215 13.18 -4.90 31.56
N ASN A 216 12.55 -4.28 32.56
CA ASN A 216 12.96 -4.38 33.95
C ASN A 216 12.16 -5.49 34.63
N GLU A 217 12.74 -6.68 34.68
CA GLU A 217 12.12 -7.89 35.26
C GLU A 217 11.99 -7.81 36.80
N ASP A 218 12.70 -6.90 37.46
CA ASP A 218 12.71 -6.74 38.92
C ASP A 218 11.64 -5.77 39.43
N MET A 219 10.84 -5.19 38.54
CA MET A 219 9.83 -4.19 38.92
C MET A 219 8.57 -4.87 39.46
N ALA A 220 8.17 -4.48 40.67
CA ALA A 220 6.93 -4.96 41.26
C ALA A 220 5.70 -4.50 40.46
N ASP A 221 4.68 -5.36 40.38
CA ASP A 221 3.42 -5.09 39.66
C ASP A 221 2.74 -3.79 40.12
N ASP A 222 2.75 -3.50 41.43
CA ASP A 222 2.17 -2.28 41.98
C ASP A 222 2.86 -1.01 41.43
N ALA A 223 4.19 -1.07 41.25
CA ALA A 223 4.96 0.04 40.69
C ALA A 223 4.69 0.21 39.18
N LEU A 224 4.51 -0.90 38.46
CA LEU A 224 4.07 -0.87 37.05
C LEU A 224 2.67 -0.26 36.94
N GLU A 225 1.75 -0.64 37.83
CA GLU A 225 0.39 -0.11 37.84
C GLU A 225 0.38 1.41 38.10
N GLU A 226 1.17 1.90 39.05
CA GLU A 226 1.30 3.33 39.33
C GLU A 226 1.78 4.11 38.09
N ARG A 227 2.79 3.59 37.39
CA ARG A 227 3.30 4.20 36.14
C ARG A 227 2.23 4.21 35.04
N LEU A 228 1.51 3.10 34.87
CA LEU A 228 0.42 3.01 33.89
C LEU A 228 -0.73 3.96 34.22
N ARG A 229 -1.07 4.13 35.50
CA ARG A 229 -2.07 5.12 35.95
C ARG A 229 -1.65 6.54 35.59
N GLY A 230 -0.37 6.87 35.77
CA GLY A 230 0.19 8.16 35.34
C GLY A 230 -0.02 8.44 33.85
N PHE A 231 0.37 7.49 32.99
CA PHE A 231 0.18 7.63 31.53
C PHE A 231 -1.29 7.77 31.13
N ARG A 232 -2.18 6.99 31.75
CA ARG A 232 -3.63 7.07 31.50
C ARG A 232 -4.23 8.41 31.96
N ALA A 233 -3.78 8.93 33.11
CA ALA A 233 -4.26 10.20 33.64
C ALA A 233 -3.85 11.38 32.74
N GLU A 234 -2.61 11.39 32.27
CA GLU A 234 -2.11 12.41 31.35
C GLU A 234 -2.83 12.36 29.99
N HIS A 235 -3.01 11.16 29.45
CA HIS A 235 -3.77 10.94 28.21
C HIS A 235 -5.20 11.48 28.34
N LYS A 236 -5.91 11.10 29.40
CA LYS A 236 -7.27 11.56 29.67
C LYS A 236 -7.36 13.08 29.76
N LYS A 237 -6.41 13.72 30.45
CA LYS A 237 -6.36 15.19 30.55
C LYS A 237 -6.22 15.86 29.18
N LEU A 238 -5.38 15.30 28.31
CA LEU A 238 -5.20 15.83 26.94
C LEU A 238 -6.46 15.62 26.09
N GLU A 239 -7.15 14.49 26.24
CA GLU A 239 -8.43 14.24 25.57
C GLU A 239 -9.52 15.22 26.02
N GLU A 240 -9.63 15.51 27.32
CA GLU A 240 -10.58 16.50 27.85
C GLU A 240 -10.32 17.90 27.27
N LEU A 241 -9.06 18.30 27.17
CA LEU A 241 -8.68 19.58 26.54
C LEU A 241 -9.01 19.60 25.04
N LEU A 242 -8.77 18.48 24.34
CA LEU A 242 -9.09 18.33 22.93
C LEU A 242 -10.59 18.45 22.68
N LEU A 243 -11.41 17.76 23.47
CA LEU A 243 -12.86 17.84 23.41
C LEU A 243 -13.35 19.27 23.67
N GLY A 244 -12.82 19.94 24.70
CA GLY A 244 -13.16 21.33 24.99
C GLY A 244 -12.84 22.27 23.82
N ALA A 245 -11.69 22.09 23.15
CA ALA A 245 -11.33 22.87 21.97
C ALA A 245 -12.21 22.57 20.75
N GLN A 246 -12.64 21.32 20.57
CA GLN A 246 -13.60 20.94 19.53
C GLN A 246 -14.98 21.56 19.78
N ASP A 247 -15.43 21.61 21.02
CA ASP A 247 -16.70 22.25 21.39
C ASP A 247 -16.67 23.77 21.23
N GLU A 248 -15.54 24.42 21.54
CA GLU A 248 -15.32 25.83 21.20
C GLU A 248 -15.42 26.08 19.68
N LEU A 249 -14.79 25.20 18.88
CA LEU A 249 -14.83 25.30 17.42
C LEU A 249 -16.26 25.11 16.88
N ARG A 250 -17.04 24.16 17.40
CA ARG A 250 -18.44 23.93 17.03
C ARG A 250 -19.34 25.16 17.21
N LYS A 251 -19.07 25.97 18.24
CA LYS A 251 -19.88 27.17 18.53
C LYS A 251 -19.73 28.29 17.49
N VAL A 252 -18.64 28.29 16.72
CA VAL A 252 -18.31 29.37 15.78
C VAL A 252 -18.40 28.96 14.31
N VAL A 253 -18.76 27.70 14.04
CA VAL A 253 -18.90 27.17 12.67
C VAL A 253 -20.35 26.80 12.38
N THR A 254 -20.72 26.86 11.10
CA THR A 254 -22.01 26.37 10.62
C THR A 254 -22.03 24.84 10.56
N ALA A 255 -23.22 24.23 10.53
CA ALA A 255 -23.37 22.77 10.40
C ALA A 255 -22.67 22.21 9.13
N ARG A 256 -22.66 22.98 8.03
CA ARG A 256 -21.95 22.59 6.80
C ARG A 256 -20.44 22.56 7.00
N GLN A 257 -19.90 23.58 7.68
CA GLN A 257 -18.48 23.64 8.02
C GLN A 257 -18.10 22.54 9.03
N GLU A 258 -18.98 22.21 9.97
CA GLU A 258 -18.76 21.08 10.89
C GLU A 258 -18.63 19.75 10.15
N ILE A 259 -19.46 19.49 9.13
CA ILE A 259 -19.31 18.30 8.27
C ILE A 259 -17.93 18.29 7.60
N VAL A 260 -17.46 19.44 7.12
CA VAL A 260 -16.10 19.55 6.54
C VAL A 260 -15.03 19.27 7.60
N LEU A 261 -15.16 19.83 8.80
CA LEU A 261 -14.24 19.57 9.91
C LEU A 261 -14.22 18.10 10.32
N PHE A 262 -15.38 17.43 10.35
CA PHE A 262 -15.52 16.00 10.62
C PHE A 262 -14.82 15.18 9.54
N GLN A 263 -15.09 15.49 8.27
CA GLN A 263 -14.39 14.87 7.14
C GLN A 263 -12.88 15.07 7.24
N GLN A 264 -12.40 16.22 7.72
CA GLN A 264 -10.98 16.52 7.94
C GLN A 264 -10.40 15.90 9.23
N GLY A 265 -11.22 15.26 10.06
CA GLY A 265 -10.81 14.65 11.33
C GLY A 265 -10.42 15.67 12.40
N ILE A 266 -10.92 16.90 12.29
CA ILE A 266 -10.70 17.96 13.28
C ILE A 266 -11.68 17.82 14.44
N VAL A 267 -12.95 17.57 14.14
CA VAL A 267 -13.98 17.23 15.13
C VAL A 267 -14.36 15.76 15.00
N ARG A 268 -14.80 15.15 16.10
CA ARG A 268 -15.27 13.76 16.17
C ARG A 268 -16.67 13.70 16.78
#